data_AF-A0A850LH40-F1
#
_entry.id   AF-A0A850LH40-F1
#
_cell.length_a   1.000
_cell.length_b   1.000
_cell.length_c   1.000
_cell.angle_alpha   90.00
_cell.angle_beta   90.00
_cell.angle_gamma   90.00
#
_symmetry.space_group_name_H-M   'P 1'
#
loop_
_entity.id
_entity.type
_entity.pdbx_description
1 polymer ?
#
loop_
_entity_poly.entity_id
_entity_poly.type
_entity_poly.pdbx_seq_one_letter_code
_entity_poly.pdbx_strand_id
1 'polypeptide(L)'
;MTDTIAEMRLPTQELRDDIPFYTKVLGMRMDMIYPADDPRIAVFSGHGLRLRIEKGAPESPGTLRILTEDPDGFADCQRSLTAPNGTRIEIEERHPPLVMPQTEHTFVVRRLKDQAPWIIGRAGMHYRDLVPSRLGGSIIASHIRIPDGGPVPDMVHFHRVGFQLIFCIHGWVDVVYEDQGDKMRLTAGDCFIQPPEIRHRVLEASDNVQVIEIGVPAEHVTEIDHEMMLPTPHLRPEREWQGQRFVYNRAEGAEWSPFRLPGYIYRDTTIAENTKGVAGVQVVRRGQGAPQWAAHDTDILFTFVMNGTVTLMGEGRDPYPLEQGDAFVIPPGMRTCLSDPSDDVELLEVTLPGTFTTTLG
;
A
#
# COMPACT_ATOMS: atom_id res chain seq x y z
N MET A 1 38.75 1.05 9.72
CA MET A 1 37.43 1.61 10.12
C MET A 1 37.53 1.95 11.59
N THR A 2 37.13 3.16 12.00
CA THR A 2 37.04 3.53 13.41
C THR A 2 35.89 2.76 14.05
N ASP A 3 36.13 2.09 15.17
CA ASP A 3 35.06 1.48 15.95
C ASP A 3 34.20 2.59 16.56
N THR A 4 32.97 2.73 16.05
CA THR A 4 32.10 3.86 16.32
C THR A 4 30.78 3.33 16.85
N ILE A 5 30.43 3.72 18.07
CA ILE A 5 29.18 3.33 18.74
C ILE A 5 28.41 4.57 19.17
N ALA A 6 27.08 4.47 19.16
CA ALA A 6 26.17 5.48 19.72
C ALA A 6 25.44 4.90 20.93
N GLU A 7 25.11 5.75 21.91
CA GLU A 7 24.26 5.38 23.04
C GLU A 7 23.27 6.50 23.37
N MET A 8 22.08 6.12 23.80
CA MET A 8 21.07 7.06 24.31
C MET A 8 21.28 7.24 25.80
N ARG A 9 21.47 8.50 26.25
CA ARG A 9 21.57 8.81 27.67
C ARG A 9 20.19 9.05 28.28
N LEU A 10 19.92 8.41 29.42
CA LEU A 10 18.73 8.61 30.24
C LEU A 10 19.14 8.96 31.68
N PRO A 11 18.44 9.89 32.35
CA PRO A 11 18.75 10.26 33.72
C PRO A 11 18.45 9.11 34.70
N THR A 12 19.05 9.16 35.88
CA THR A 12 18.60 8.43 37.06
C THR A 12 18.88 9.23 38.33
N GLN A 13 18.12 8.98 39.40
CA GLN A 13 18.44 9.43 40.74
C GLN A 13 19.19 8.36 41.54
N GLU A 14 18.89 7.08 41.28
CA GLU A 14 19.39 5.93 42.02
C GLU A 14 19.53 4.71 41.10
N LEU A 15 20.77 4.45 40.66
CA LEU A 15 21.07 3.45 39.64
C LEU A 15 20.77 2.01 40.10
N ARG A 16 20.88 1.73 41.40
CA ARG A 16 20.62 0.38 41.93
C ARG A 16 19.15 -0.04 41.74
N ASP A 17 18.25 0.94 41.67
CA ASP A 17 16.82 0.69 41.50
C ASP A 17 16.52 0.38 40.03
N ASP A 18 17.25 1.02 39.10
CA ASP A 18 17.11 0.81 37.65
C ASP A 18 17.72 -0.50 37.15
N ILE A 19 18.85 -0.96 37.72
CA ILE A 19 19.56 -2.14 37.21
C ILE A 19 18.66 -3.38 37.10
N PRO A 20 17.87 -3.77 38.12
CA PRO A 20 16.94 -4.90 38.01
C PRO A 20 15.88 -4.69 36.93
N PHE A 21 15.39 -3.45 36.75
CA PHE A 21 14.42 -3.13 35.72
C PHE A 21 14.98 -3.40 34.32
N TYR A 22 16.13 -2.80 33.98
CA TYR A 22 16.72 -2.98 32.65
C TYR A 22 17.20 -4.41 32.39
N THR A 23 17.71 -5.11 33.41
CA THR A 23 18.28 -6.47 33.22
C THR A 23 17.27 -7.60 33.35
N LYS A 24 16.28 -7.50 34.24
CA LYS A 24 15.32 -8.57 34.53
C LYS A 24 13.97 -8.35 33.87
N VAL A 25 13.47 -7.11 33.88
CA VAL A 25 12.18 -6.78 33.25
C VAL A 25 12.37 -6.60 31.75
N LEU A 26 13.31 -5.77 31.32
CA LEU A 26 13.57 -5.57 29.90
C LEU A 26 14.52 -6.60 29.29
N GLY A 27 15.12 -7.48 30.09
CA GLY A 27 16.03 -8.53 29.61
C GLY A 27 17.30 -8.01 28.92
N MET A 28 17.70 -6.75 29.14
CA MET A 28 18.88 -6.16 28.52
C MET A 28 20.16 -6.64 29.21
N ARG A 29 21.24 -6.74 28.45
CA ARG A 29 22.57 -7.06 28.98
C ARG A 29 23.23 -5.79 29.51
N MET A 30 23.77 -5.83 30.73
CA MET A 30 24.64 -4.77 31.22
C MET A 30 26.04 -4.93 30.62
N ASP A 31 26.51 -3.93 29.89
CA ASP A 31 27.82 -3.93 29.23
C ASP A 31 28.90 -3.24 30.06
N MET A 32 28.53 -2.22 30.84
CA MET A 32 29.46 -1.41 31.62
C MET A 32 28.78 -0.81 32.85
N ILE A 33 29.54 -0.64 33.94
CA ILE A 33 29.14 0.07 35.14
C ILE A 33 30.33 0.89 35.67
N TYR A 34 30.09 2.13 36.11
CA TYR A 34 31.15 3.05 36.54
C TYR A 34 30.68 4.14 37.53
N PRO A 35 31.53 4.54 38.50
CA PRO A 35 32.69 3.79 38.99
C PRO A 35 32.27 2.53 39.76
N ALA A 36 33.21 1.65 40.10
CA ALA A 36 32.88 0.35 40.70
C ALA A 36 32.50 0.43 42.19
N ASP A 37 32.99 1.45 42.89
CA ASP A 37 32.83 1.69 44.33
C ASP A 37 31.62 2.57 44.69
N ASP A 38 31.20 3.45 43.77
CA ASP A 38 29.97 4.24 43.86
C ASP A 38 29.33 4.43 42.47
N PRO A 39 28.65 3.39 41.93
CA PRO A 39 28.12 3.42 40.56
C PRO A 39 27.19 4.60 40.29
N ARG A 40 27.57 5.41 39.30
CA ARG A 40 26.78 6.56 38.81
C ARG A 40 26.30 6.37 37.37
N ILE A 41 26.93 5.46 36.64
CA ILE A 41 26.66 5.16 35.24
C ILE A 41 26.55 3.65 35.09
N ALA A 42 25.52 3.18 34.39
CA ALA A 42 25.53 1.85 33.78
C ALA A 42 25.11 1.94 32.32
N VAL A 43 25.69 1.09 31.49
CA VAL A 43 25.33 0.97 30.08
C VAL A 43 24.78 -0.41 29.80
N PHE A 44 23.64 -0.45 29.11
CA PHE A 44 22.92 -1.66 28.74
C PHE A 44 22.79 -1.76 27.23
N SER A 45 22.82 -2.98 26.69
CA SER A 45 22.47 -3.27 25.30
C SER A 45 21.43 -4.38 25.20
N GLY A 46 20.55 -4.25 24.22
CA GLY A 46 19.45 -5.16 23.96
C GLY A 46 18.44 -4.55 23.00
N HIS A 47 17.67 -5.38 22.29
CA HIS A 47 16.57 -4.93 21.42
C HIS A 47 16.97 -3.89 20.36
N GLY A 48 18.22 -3.93 19.90
CA GLY A 48 18.75 -2.95 18.93
C GLY A 48 19.16 -1.60 19.52
N LEU A 49 19.11 -1.42 20.84
CA LEU A 49 19.48 -0.18 21.53
C LEU A 49 20.69 -0.36 22.44
N ARG A 50 21.42 0.75 22.62
CA ARG A 50 22.43 0.94 23.67
C ARG A 50 22.02 2.11 24.54
N LEU A 51 21.81 1.87 25.83
CA LEU A 51 21.28 2.84 26.79
C LEU A 51 22.30 3.12 27.89
N ARG A 52 22.63 4.39 28.09
CA ARG A 52 23.44 4.89 29.19
C ARG A 52 22.55 5.50 30.25
N ILE A 53 22.42 4.82 31.39
CA ILE A 53 21.69 5.34 32.55
C ILE A 53 22.70 6.07 33.43
N GLU A 54 22.54 7.39 33.60
CA GLU A 54 23.54 8.26 34.23
C GLU A 54 22.92 9.17 35.31
N LYS A 55 23.51 9.13 36.50
CA LYS A 55 23.12 9.95 37.64
C LYS A 55 23.47 11.41 37.39
N GLY A 56 22.48 12.29 37.55
CA GLY A 56 22.65 13.73 37.32
C GLY A 56 22.71 14.14 35.84
N ALA A 57 22.33 13.25 34.92
CA ALA A 57 22.15 13.63 33.52
C ALA A 57 21.05 14.72 33.42
N PRO A 58 21.24 15.78 32.60
CA PRO A 58 20.32 16.91 32.52
C PRO A 58 19.05 16.64 31.70
N GLU A 59 19.03 15.54 30.92
CA GLU A 59 17.89 15.17 30.10
C GLU A 59 16.69 14.73 30.95
N SER A 60 15.48 14.87 30.41
CA SER A 60 14.29 14.24 30.99
C SER A 60 14.24 12.74 30.64
N PRO A 61 13.53 11.91 31.43
CA PRO A 61 13.29 10.53 31.06
C PRO A 61 12.60 10.44 29.70
N GLY A 62 13.00 9.45 28.90
CA GLY A 62 12.48 9.23 27.56
C GLY A 62 11.30 8.25 27.52
N THR A 63 10.88 7.91 26.31
CA THR A 63 10.00 6.75 26.05
C THR A 63 10.76 5.74 25.18
N LEU A 64 10.76 4.48 25.60
CA LEU A 64 11.28 3.36 24.82
C LEU A 64 10.10 2.50 24.35
N ARG A 65 9.95 2.37 23.02
CA ARG A 65 8.99 1.43 22.42
C ARG A 65 9.70 0.12 22.13
N ILE A 66 9.25 -0.96 22.77
CA ILE A 66 9.70 -2.33 22.53
C ILE A 66 8.70 -2.99 21.57
N LEU A 67 9.20 -3.44 20.43
CA LEU A 67 8.42 -4.08 19.37
C LEU A 67 8.77 -5.57 19.34
N THR A 68 7.85 -6.42 19.77
CA THR A 68 8.06 -7.88 19.93
C THR A 68 6.91 -8.70 19.34
N GLU A 69 7.18 -9.95 18.98
CA GLU A 69 6.15 -10.90 18.49
C GLU A 69 5.28 -11.45 19.62
N ASP A 70 5.80 -11.46 20.86
CA ASP A 70 5.08 -11.86 22.07
C ASP A 70 5.09 -10.72 23.10
N PRO A 71 4.23 -9.70 22.90
CA PRO A 71 4.20 -8.56 23.80
C PRO A 71 3.54 -8.85 25.16
N ASP A 72 2.66 -9.85 25.25
CA ASP A 72 2.09 -10.26 26.54
C ASP A 72 3.07 -11.09 27.37
N GLY A 73 3.92 -11.92 26.74
CA GLY A 73 4.98 -12.65 27.42
C GLY A 73 6.22 -11.82 27.77
N PHE A 74 6.35 -10.60 27.25
CA PHE A 74 7.58 -9.80 27.42
C PHE A 74 7.79 -9.27 28.85
N ALA A 75 6.73 -8.78 29.50
CA ALA A 75 6.81 -8.17 30.83
C ALA A 75 5.55 -8.46 31.67
N ASP A 76 5.27 -9.74 31.93
CA ASP A 76 4.15 -10.19 32.77
C ASP A 76 2.79 -9.58 32.34
N CYS A 77 2.50 -9.60 31.03
CA CYS A 77 1.32 -9.02 30.39
C CYS A 77 1.19 -7.49 30.49
N GLN A 78 2.20 -6.78 31.02
CA GLN A 78 2.17 -5.31 31.05
C GLN A 78 2.58 -4.75 29.69
N ARG A 79 1.71 -3.92 29.10
CA ARG A 79 2.00 -3.21 27.82
C ARG A 79 2.56 -1.81 28.03
N SER A 80 2.41 -1.25 29.23
CA SER A 80 2.97 0.06 29.59
C SER A 80 3.58 -0.01 30.98
N LEU A 81 4.86 0.36 31.07
CA LEU A 81 5.62 0.38 32.32
C LEU A 81 6.30 1.73 32.49
N THR A 82 6.69 2.04 33.72
CA THR A 82 7.58 3.15 34.02
C THR A 82 8.77 2.61 34.80
N ALA A 83 9.96 2.78 34.25
CA ALA A 83 11.21 2.46 34.93
C ALA A 83 11.38 3.35 36.19
N PRO A 84 12.15 2.92 37.19
CA PRO A 84 12.38 3.71 38.41
C PRO A 84 12.93 5.13 38.14
N ASN A 85 13.78 5.28 37.11
CA ASN A 85 14.24 6.59 36.66
C ASN A 85 13.19 7.45 35.92
N GLY A 86 11.96 6.97 35.78
CA GLY A 86 10.85 7.65 35.10
C GLY A 86 10.76 7.40 33.60
N THR A 87 11.65 6.57 33.01
CA THR A 87 11.57 6.24 31.57
C THR A 87 10.31 5.44 31.30
N ARG A 88 9.48 5.88 30.36
CA ARG A 88 8.28 5.15 29.95
C ARG A 88 8.67 4.01 29.01
N ILE A 89 8.12 2.84 29.23
CA ILE A 89 8.24 1.69 28.34
C ILE A 89 6.87 1.40 27.75
N GLU A 90 6.79 1.30 26.43
CA GLU A 90 5.61 0.83 25.71
C GLU A 90 5.98 -0.47 24.99
N ILE A 91 5.22 -1.53 25.22
CA ILE A 91 5.46 -2.84 24.61
C ILE A 91 4.33 -3.10 23.64
N GLU A 92 4.70 -3.23 22.37
CA GLU A 92 3.77 -3.30 21.25
C GLU A 92 4.15 -4.45 20.33
N GLU A 93 3.20 -4.84 19.49
CA GLU A 93 3.43 -5.86 18.48
C GLU A 93 4.46 -5.37 17.45
N ARG A 94 5.45 -6.22 17.17
CA ARG A 94 6.47 -5.94 16.15
C ARG A 94 5.87 -5.80 14.76
N HIS A 95 4.85 -6.62 14.51
CA HIS A 95 4.20 -6.75 13.22
C HIS A 95 2.69 -6.70 13.47
N PRO A 96 2.13 -5.50 13.73
CA PRO A 96 0.71 -5.36 14.02
C PRO A 96 -0.11 -5.93 12.85
N PRO A 97 -1.24 -6.60 13.12
CA PRO A 97 -2.06 -7.17 12.08
C PRO A 97 -2.59 -6.07 11.16
N LEU A 98 -2.74 -6.40 9.88
CA LEU A 98 -3.39 -5.52 8.93
C LEU A 98 -4.85 -5.29 9.35
N VAL A 99 -5.20 -4.04 9.63
CA VAL A 99 -6.58 -3.65 9.95
C VAL A 99 -7.27 -3.23 8.65
N MET A 100 -8.38 -3.91 8.33
CA MET A 100 -9.23 -3.56 7.19
C MET A 100 -10.38 -2.67 7.66
N PRO A 101 -10.44 -1.38 7.29
CA PRO A 101 -11.56 -0.52 7.60
C PRO A 101 -12.84 -1.02 6.91
N GLN A 102 -13.99 -0.78 7.54
CA GLN A 102 -15.27 -1.02 6.90
C GLN A 102 -15.47 -0.01 5.76
N THR A 103 -15.80 -0.50 4.56
CA THR A 103 -16.05 0.35 3.39
C THR A 103 -17.28 1.24 3.60
N GLU A 104 -17.11 2.53 3.36
CA GLU A 104 -18.21 3.49 3.27
C GLU A 104 -18.77 3.52 1.83
N HIS A 105 -19.97 2.97 1.64
CA HIS A 105 -20.66 2.93 0.35
C HIS A 105 -21.15 4.32 -0.07
N THR A 106 -20.33 5.01 -0.85
CA THR A 106 -20.61 6.36 -1.33
C THR A 106 -20.43 6.47 -2.85
N PHE A 107 -21.30 7.25 -3.50
CA PHE A 107 -21.15 7.60 -4.91
C PHE A 107 -20.18 8.76 -5.04
N VAL A 108 -19.09 8.54 -5.78
CA VAL A 108 -18.01 9.52 -5.96
C VAL A 108 -17.77 9.72 -7.45
N VAL A 109 -17.63 10.97 -7.89
CA VAL A 109 -17.15 11.33 -9.23
C VAL A 109 -16.02 12.31 -9.07
N ARG A 110 -14.89 12.03 -9.70
CA ARG A 110 -13.65 12.79 -9.59
C ARG A 110 -13.15 13.15 -10.97
N ARG A 111 -13.46 14.38 -11.41
CA ARG A 111 -13.06 14.84 -12.75
C ARG A 111 -11.71 15.54 -12.73
N LEU A 112 -10.91 15.32 -13.77
CA LEU A 112 -9.60 15.95 -13.92
C LEU A 112 -9.73 17.47 -14.14
N LYS A 113 -10.72 17.90 -14.92
CA LYS A 113 -11.00 19.32 -15.21
C LYS A 113 -11.36 20.16 -13.99
N ASP A 114 -11.77 19.52 -12.90
CA ASP A 114 -12.10 20.20 -11.63
C ASP A 114 -10.82 20.67 -10.88
N GLN A 115 -9.64 20.59 -11.51
CA GLN A 115 -8.34 21.07 -11.03
C GLN A 115 -7.95 20.54 -9.64
N ALA A 116 -8.17 19.24 -9.43
CA ALA A 116 -7.63 18.56 -8.25
C ALA A 116 -6.11 18.80 -8.15
N PRO A 117 -5.59 19.25 -7.00
CA PRO A 117 -4.17 19.54 -6.87
C PRO A 117 -3.36 18.25 -7.02
N TRP A 118 -2.34 18.31 -7.87
CA TRP A 118 -1.27 17.32 -7.86
C TRP A 118 -0.41 17.57 -6.63
N ILE A 119 -0.15 16.52 -5.87
CA ILE A 119 0.74 16.57 -4.71
C ILE A 119 2.08 16.00 -5.15
N ILE A 120 3.16 16.75 -4.90
CA ILE A 120 4.52 16.22 -5.09
C ILE A 120 4.79 15.27 -3.92
N GLY A 121 4.89 13.98 -4.22
CA GLY A 121 5.21 12.94 -3.25
C GLY A 121 6.70 12.56 -3.28
N ARG A 122 6.99 11.30 -2.97
CA ARG A 122 8.37 10.76 -2.92
C ARG A 122 9.03 10.83 -4.30
N ALA A 123 10.34 11.05 -4.33
CA ALA A 123 11.17 11.04 -5.54
C ALA A 123 10.68 11.95 -6.69
N GLY A 124 9.96 13.04 -6.39
CA GLY A 124 9.45 13.98 -7.41
C GLY A 124 8.22 13.48 -8.17
N MET A 125 7.64 12.35 -7.77
CA MET A 125 6.43 11.80 -8.38
C MET A 125 5.21 12.66 -8.02
N HIS A 126 4.34 12.92 -8.98
CA HIS A 126 3.10 13.67 -8.78
C HIS A 126 1.95 12.69 -8.53
N TYR A 127 1.19 12.90 -7.46
CA TYR A 127 0.05 12.08 -7.07
C TYR A 127 -1.24 12.88 -7.17
N ARG A 128 -2.29 12.26 -7.73
CA ARG A 128 -3.66 12.75 -7.69
C ARG A 128 -4.56 11.69 -7.11
N ASP A 129 -5.19 12.01 -5.99
CA ASP A 129 -6.17 11.15 -5.34
C ASP A 129 -7.48 11.09 -6.14
N LEU A 130 -7.86 9.88 -6.52
CA LEU A 130 -9.05 9.56 -7.32
C LEU A 130 -10.28 9.27 -6.46
N VAL A 131 -10.09 8.94 -5.18
CA VAL A 131 -11.15 8.66 -4.21
C VAL A 131 -10.81 9.36 -2.88
N PRO A 132 -11.00 10.69 -2.77
CA PRO A 132 -10.51 11.45 -1.61
C PRO A 132 -11.09 11.03 -0.25
N SER A 133 -12.31 10.48 -0.22
CA SER A 133 -12.91 9.91 1.01
C SER A 133 -12.27 8.59 1.42
N ARG A 134 -11.51 7.95 0.51
CA ARG A 134 -10.92 6.61 0.65
C ARG A 134 -11.94 5.53 1.02
N LEU A 135 -13.23 5.82 0.81
CA LEU A 135 -14.38 5.02 1.24
C LEU A 135 -14.26 4.58 2.72
N GLY A 136 -13.96 5.52 3.63
CA GLY A 136 -13.75 5.19 5.04
C GLY A 136 -12.38 4.58 5.34
N GLY A 137 -11.42 4.72 4.43
CA GLY A 137 -10.06 4.18 4.55
C GLY A 137 -9.86 2.80 3.94
N SER A 138 -10.89 2.20 3.33
CA SER A 138 -10.79 0.85 2.74
C SER A 138 -9.98 0.80 1.45
N ILE A 139 -9.83 1.91 0.72
CA ILE A 139 -9.10 1.96 -0.55
C ILE A 139 -8.39 3.29 -0.78
N ILE A 140 -7.19 3.23 -1.35
CA ILE A 140 -6.56 4.36 -2.02
C ILE A 140 -6.48 4.08 -3.53
N ALA A 141 -6.86 5.07 -4.33
CA ALA A 141 -6.71 5.04 -5.77
C ALA A 141 -5.97 6.29 -6.22
N SER A 142 -4.79 6.10 -6.79
CA SER A 142 -3.87 7.18 -7.13
C SER A 142 -3.60 7.20 -8.62
N HIS A 143 -3.78 8.36 -9.25
CA HIS A 143 -3.17 8.64 -10.54
C HIS A 143 -1.79 9.24 -10.29
N ILE A 144 -0.76 8.50 -10.66
CA ILE A 144 0.63 8.86 -10.43
C ILE A 144 1.25 9.25 -11.77
N ARG A 145 2.04 10.32 -11.77
CA ARG A 145 2.79 10.82 -12.92
C ARG A 145 4.25 11.06 -12.54
N ILE A 146 5.18 10.61 -13.37
CA ILE A 146 6.60 10.94 -13.26
C ILE A 146 6.95 11.84 -14.47
N PRO A 147 7.12 13.16 -14.28
CA PRO A 147 7.34 14.08 -15.40
C PRO A 147 8.64 13.79 -16.15
N ASP A 148 9.73 13.63 -15.42
CA ASP A 148 11.08 13.42 -15.95
C ASP A 148 11.48 11.96 -15.78
N GLY A 149 11.80 11.29 -16.88
CA GLY A 149 12.19 9.89 -16.90
C GLY A 149 13.65 9.65 -16.48
N GLY A 150 14.06 8.39 -16.57
CA GLY A 150 15.39 7.91 -16.19
C GLY A 150 15.38 7.04 -14.94
N PRO A 151 16.55 6.85 -14.30
CA PRO A 151 16.68 5.98 -13.14
C PRO A 151 15.81 6.45 -11.98
N VAL A 152 15.04 5.53 -11.40
CA VAL A 152 14.21 5.83 -10.23
C VAL A 152 15.04 5.53 -8.97
N PRO A 153 15.19 6.49 -8.04
CA PRO A 153 15.98 6.33 -6.81
C PRO A 153 15.21 5.50 -5.77
N ASP A 154 14.80 4.30 -6.16
CA ASP A 154 14.04 3.36 -5.34
C ASP A 154 14.96 2.33 -4.66
N MET A 155 14.49 1.78 -3.55
CA MET A 155 15.14 0.71 -2.79
C MET A 155 14.29 -0.56 -2.85
N VAL A 156 14.87 -1.72 -2.55
CA VAL A 156 14.07 -2.94 -2.39
C VAL A 156 13.12 -2.73 -1.21
N HIS A 157 11.83 -2.86 -1.46
CA HIS A 157 10.80 -2.66 -0.47
C HIS A 157 9.59 -3.56 -0.71
N PHE A 158 8.68 -3.58 0.25
CA PHE A 158 7.40 -4.26 0.12
C PHE A 158 6.31 -3.52 0.90
N HIS A 159 5.06 -3.84 0.59
CA HIS A 159 3.89 -3.27 1.28
C HIS A 159 3.17 -4.34 2.09
N ARG A 160 2.75 -3.98 3.31
CA ARG A 160 1.83 -4.77 4.13
C ARG A 160 0.40 -4.34 3.80
N VAL A 161 -0.15 -4.97 2.76
CA VAL A 161 -1.45 -4.65 2.17
C VAL A 161 -2.27 -5.92 2.01
N GLY A 162 -3.59 -5.77 1.88
CA GLY A 162 -4.48 -6.84 1.46
C GLY A 162 -4.51 -7.00 -0.06
N PHE A 163 -4.27 -5.92 -0.82
CA PHE A 163 -4.21 -5.94 -2.28
C PHE A 163 -3.45 -4.70 -2.81
N GLN A 164 -2.67 -4.88 -3.87
CA GLN A 164 -2.04 -3.77 -4.60
C GLN A 164 -1.98 -4.06 -6.10
N LEU A 165 -2.37 -3.05 -6.88
CA LEU A 165 -2.35 -3.03 -8.34
C LEU A 165 -1.54 -1.82 -8.80
N ILE A 166 -0.72 -2.03 -9.83
CA ILE A 166 -0.18 -0.94 -10.65
C ILE A 166 -0.56 -1.18 -12.11
N PHE A 167 -1.26 -0.23 -12.71
CA PHE A 167 -1.71 -0.26 -14.10
C PHE A 167 -1.08 0.89 -14.86
N CYS A 168 -0.36 0.62 -15.96
CA CYS A 168 0.28 1.68 -16.73
C CYS A 168 -0.69 2.23 -17.78
N ILE A 169 -0.89 3.56 -17.81
CA ILE A 169 -1.81 4.22 -18.76
C ILE A 169 -1.08 5.07 -19.79
N HIS A 170 0.18 5.44 -19.53
CA HIS A 170 1.02 6.17 -20.48
C HIS A 170 2.50 5.91 -20.19
N GLY A 171 3.31 5.75 -21.23
CA GLY A 171 4.76 5.54 -21.08
C GLY A 171 5.12 4.11 -20.66
N TRP A 172 6.22 3.97 -19.91
CA TRP A 172 6.68 2.68 -19.39
C TRP A 172 7.49 2.80 -18.10
N VAL A 173 7.55 1.71 -17.34
CA VAL A 173 8.40 1.56 -16.15
C VAL A 173 9.07 0.19 -16.12
N ASP A 174 10.37 0.14 -15.83
CA ASP A 174 11.13 -1.09 -15.60
C ASP A 174 11.13 -1.42 -14.10
N VAL A 175 10.71 -2.63 -13.75
CA VAL A 175 10.56 -3.10 -12.37
C VAL A 175 11.16 -4.50 -12.23
N VAL A 176 11.70 -4.82 -11.06
CA VAL A 176 12.13 -6.18 -10.70
C VAL A 176 11.38 -6.65 -9.45
N TYR A 177 10.95 -7.91 -9.46
CA TYR A 177 10.17 -8.53 -8.38
C TYR A 177 10.86 -9.78 -7.85
N GLU A 178 10.69 -10.02 -6.55
CA GLU A 178 11.09 -11.25 -5.88
C GLU A 178 10.55 -12.48 -6.62
N ASP A 179 11.44 -13.42 -6.93
CA ASP A 179 11.14 -14.70 -7.57
C ASP A 179 10.55 -14.65 -8.99
N GLN A 180 10.48 -13.49 -9.64
CA GLN A 180 9.91 -13.35 -11.00
C GLN A 180 10.95 -13.29 -12.12
N GLY A 181 12.24 -13.38 -11.78
CA GLY A 181 13.34 -13.34 -12.73
C GLY A 181 13.90 -11.94 -12.96
N ASP A 182 14.42 -11.71 -14.16
CA ASP A 182 15.04 -10.44 -14.54
C ASP A 182 14.03 -9.28 -14.62
N LYS A 183 14.54 -8.06 -14.83
CA LYS A 183 13.69 -6.87 -14.96
C LYS A 183 12.58 -7.05 -16.02
N MET A 184 11.41 -6.54 -15.70
CA MET A 184 10.23 -6.52 -16.56
C MET A 184 9.86 -5.09 -16.89
N ARG A 185 9.36 -4.84 -18.11
CA ARG A 185 8.90 -3.53 -18.54
C ARG A 185 7.37 -3.48 -18.56
N LEU A 186 6.78 -2.66 -17.72
CA LEU A 186 5.35 -2.36 -17.74
C LEU A 186 5.08 -1.22 -18.73
N THR A 187 4.26 -1.46 -19.76
CA THR A 187 3.92 -0.47 -20.78
C THR A 187 2.43 -0.11 -20.74
N ALA A 188 2.04 0.97 -21.41
CA ALA A 188 0.64 1.41 -21.42
C ALA A 188 -0.34 0.28 -21.80
N GLY A 189 -1.35 0.08 -20.94
CA GLY A 189 -2.34 -1.00 -21.02
C GLY A 189 -1.98 -2.24 -20.20
N ASP A 190 -0.73 -2.41 -19.78
CA ASP A 190 -0.31 -3.54 -18.94
C ASP A 190 -0.59 -3.27 -17.46
N CYS A 191 -0.66 -4.33 -16.65
CA CYS A 191 -0.66 -4.19 -15.19
C CYS A 191 0.13 -5.28 -14.46
N PHE A 192 0.58 -4.93 -13.24
CA PHE A 192 1.05 -5.88 -12.25
C PHE A 192 0.09 -5.96 -11.07
N ILE A 193 -0.13 -7.18 -10.58
CA ILE A 193 -0.49 -7.37 -9.17
C ILE A 193 0.80 -7.49 -8.37
N GLN A 194 0.84 -6.77 -7.27
CA GLN A 194 1.91 -6.82 -6.30
C GLN A 194 1.33 -7.50 -5.04
N PRO A 195 1.45 -8.84 -4.91
CA PRO A 195 0.91 -9.54 -3.75
C PRO A 195 1.45 -8.99 -2.43
N PRO A 196 0.73 -9.19 -1.31
CA PRO A 196 1.18 -8.75 0.00
C PRO A 196 2.63 -9.15 0.28
N GLU A 197 3.45 -8.18 0.68
CA GLU A 197 4.84 -8.38 1.06
C GLU A 197 5.80 -8.91 -0.04
N ILE A 198 5.41 -8.88 -1.32
CA ILE A 198 6.37 -9.15 -2.42
C ILE A 198 7.44 -8.06 -2.46
N ARG A 199 8.72 -8.46 -2.39
CA ARG A 199 9.81 -7.49 -2.54
C ARG A 199 9.90 -7.04 -3.99
N HIS A 200 10.04 -5.75 -4.20
CA HIS A 200 10.21 -5.19 -5.53
C HIS A 200 10.99 -3.90 -5.50
N ARG A 201 11.40 -3.47 -6.69
CA ARG A 201 12.11 -2.21 -6.90
C ARG A 201 11.85 -1.69 -8.30
N VAL A 202 11.48 -0.42 -8.39
CA VAL A 202 11.42 0.32 -9.65
C VAL A 202 12.84 0.75 -10.05
N LEU A 203 13.23 0.45 -11.29
CA LEU A 203 14.59 0.69 -11.78
C LEU A 203 14.67 1.97 -12.61
N GLU A 204 13.77 2.11 -13.56
CA GLU A 204 13.80 3.17 -14.57
C GLU A 204 12.38 3.47 -15.06
N ALA A 205 12.10 4.71 -15.42
CA ALA A 205 10.84 5.12 -15.98
C ALA A 205 11.02 5.97 -17.25
N SER A 206 10.03 5.94 -18.14
CA SER A 206 9.99 6.85 -19.28
C SER A 206 9.63 8.26 -18.86
N ASP A 207 9.98 9.24 -19.71
CA ASP A 207 9.44 10.60 -19.59
C ASP A 207 7.92 10.55 -19.56
N ASN A 208 7.34 11.35 -18.66
CA ASN A 208 5.90 11.48 -18.51
C ASN A 208 5.14 10.16 -18.30
N VAL A 209 5.75 9.13 -17.70
CA VAL A 209 5.02 7.89 -17.38
C VAL A 209 3.84 8.21 -16.45
N GLN A 210 2.71 7.56 -16.68
CA GLN A 210 1.53 7.67 -15.83
C GLN A 210 0.98 6.28 -15.52
N VAL A 211 0.69 6.06 -14.24
CA VAL A 211 0.12 4.80 -13.74
C VAL A 211 -1.07 5.08 -12.85
N ILE A 212 -1.99 4.12 -12.79
CA ILE A 212 -3.02 4.03 -11.76
C ILE A 212 -2.54 3.00 -10.74
N GLU A 213 -2.43 3.43 -9.49
CA GLU A 213 -2.14 2.56 -8.37
C GLU A 213 -3.38 2.40 -7.50
N ILE A 214 -3.70 1.16 -7.15
CA ILE A 214 -4.73 0.84 -6.16
C ILE A 214 -4.05 0.14 -4.98
N GLY A 215 -4.34 0.60 -3.77
CA GLY A 215 -3.89 -0.02 -2.53
C GLY A 215 -5.06 -0.25 -1.58
N VAL A 216 -5.07 -1.41 -0.92
CA VAL A 216 -6.11 -1.80 0.04
C VAL A 216 -5.44 -2.39 1.28
N PRO A 217 -5.62 -1.81 2.48
CA PRO A 217 -6.37 -0.59 2.77
C PRO A 217 -5.64 0.68 2.30
N ALA A 218 -6.30 1.84 2.43
CA ALA A 218 -5.77 3.12 1.97
C ALA A 218 -4.47 3.55 2.67
N GLU A 219 -4.31 3.18 3.93
CA GLU A 219 -3.10 3.42 4.72
C GLU A 219 -2.45 2.08 5.05
N HIS A 220 -1.19 1.94 4.67
CA HIS A 220 -0.46 0.69 4.83
C HIS A 220 1.03 0.95 5.02
N VAL A 221 1.72 -0.01 5.62
CA VAL A 221 3.16 0.08 5.87
C VAL A 221 3.93 -0.28 4.61
N THR A 222 4.90 0.57 4.24
CA THR A 222 5.98 0.22 3.31
C THR A 222 7.24 -0.03 4.12
N GLU A 223 7.85 -1.20 3.96
CA GLU A 223 9.07 -1.59 4.67
C GLU A 223 10.24 -1.70 3.68
N ILE A 224 11.38 -1.09 4.02
CA ILE A 224 12.60 -1.13 3.20
C ILE A 224 13.39 -2.38 3.60
N ASP A 225 13.75 -3.19 2.63
CA ASP A 225 14.58 -4.37 2.81
C ASP A 225 16.02 -4.05 2.38
N HIS A 226 16.88 -3.82 3.38
CA HIS A 226 18.30 -3.50 3.15
C HIS A 226 19.16 -4.74 2.86
N GLU A 227 18.64 -5.94 3.09
CA GLU A 227 19.39 -7.19 2.96
C GLU A 227 19.10 -7.88 1.62
N MET A 228 17.85 -7.83 1.16
CA MET A 228 17.45 -8.50 -0.07
C MET A 228 18.07 -7.85 -1.31
N MET A 229 18.69 -8.69 -2.14
CA MET A 229 19.13 -8.31 -3.49
C MET A 229 18.15 -8.85 -4.53
N LEU A 230 17.75 -7.98 -5.46
CA LEU A 230 16.94 -8.33 -6.63
C LEU A 230 17.78 -8.22 -7.92
N PRO A 231 17.58 -9.11 -8.91
CA PRO A 231 16.67 -10.26 -8.88
C PRO A 231 17.15 -11.36 -7.92
N THR A 232 16.22 -12.14 -7.38
CA THR A 232 16.54 -13.31 -6.55
C THR A 232 17.17 -14.42 -7.39
N PRO A 233 18.00 -15.31 -6.82
CA PRO A 233 18.63 -16.40 -7.56
C PRO A 233 17.65 -17.51 -8.00
N HIS A 234 16.42 -17.49 -7.49
CA HIS A 234 15.39 -18.48 -7.79
C HIS A 234 14.27 -17.84 -8.61
N LEU A 235 13.76 -18.59 -9.59
CA LEU A 235 12.57 -18.26 -10.37
C LEU A 235 11.41 -19.11 -9.86
N ARG A 236 10.42 -18.48 -9.20
CA ARG A 236 9.23 -19.14 -8.61
C ARG A 236 7.95 -18.36 -9.00
N PRO A 237 7.55 -18.36 -10.28
CA PRO A 237 6.41 -17.57 -10.79
C PRO A 237 5.06 -18.03 -10.21
N GLU A 238 4.99 -19.25 -9.72
CA GLU A 238 3.80 -19.82 -9.08
C GLU A 238 3.74 -19.60 -7.56
N ARG A 239 4.73 -18.90 -6.97
CA ARG A 239 4.72 -18.62 -5.53
C ARG A 239 3.48 -17.82 -5.15
N GLU A 240 2.88 -18.16 -4.03
CA GLU A 240 1.79 -17.40 -3.42
C GLU A 240 2.32 -16.59 -2.23
N TRP A 241 1.82 -15.37 -2.08
CA TRP A 241 1.96 -14.54 -0.90
C TRP A 241 0.58 -14.32 -0.32
N GLN A 242 0.35 -14.87 0.88
CA GLN A 242 -0.94 -14.76 1.58
C GLN A 242 -2.14 -15.14 0.69
N GLY A 243 -1.98 -16.18 -0.14
CA GLY A 243 -3.01 -16.70 -1.04
C GLY A 243 -3.13 -15.99 -2.40
N GLN A 244 -2.29 -14.99 -2.68
CA GLN A 244 -2.27 -14.24 -3.94
C GLN A 244 -0.99 -14.50 -4.72
N ARG A 245 -1.09 -14.51 -6.05
CA ARG A 245 0.04 -14.68 -6.96
C ARG A 245 0.38 -13.38 -7.67
N PHE A 246 1.66 -13.22 -8.00
CA PHE A 246 2.08 -12.16 -8.90
C PHE A 246 1.45 -12.38 -10.28
N VAL A 247 0.97 -11.30 -10.88
CA VAL A 247 0.43 -11.31 -12.23
C VAL A 247 1.12 -10.21 -13.02
N TYR A 248 1.64 -10.56 -14.19
CA TYR A 248 1.98 -9.59 -15.22
C TYR A 248 0.99 -9.77 -16.39
N ASN A 249 -0.07 -8.96 -16.39
CA ASN A 249 -1.05 -8.97 -17.46
C ASN A 249 -0.65 -7.97 -18.55
N ARG A 250 -0.53 -8.46 -19.78
CA ARG A 250 -0.13 -7.66 -20.93
C ARG A 250 -1.33 -7.32 -21.80
N ALA A 251 -1.36 -6.08 -22.30
CA ALA A 251 -2.44 -5.66 -23.18
C ALA A 251 -2.35 -6.26 -24.58
N GLU A 252 -1.12 -6.42 -25.06
CA GLU A 252 -0.82 -6.98 -26.36
C GLU A 252 -1.30 -8.43 -26.46
N GLY A 253 -2.03 -8.75 -27.55
CA GLY A 253 -2.50 -10.11 -27.83
C GLY A 253 -3.70 -10.57 -26.99
N ALA A 254 -4.28 -9.69 -26.19
CA ALA A 254 -5.36 -10.08 -25.30
C ALA A 254 -6.72 -10.22 -25.97
N GLU A 255 -7.50 -11.16 -25.45
CA GLU A 255 -8.85 -11.47 -25.93
C GLU A 255 -9.89 -10.53 -25.31
N TRP A 256 -10.92 -10.24 -26.09
CA TRP A 256 -12.06 -9.42 -25.68
C TRP A 256 -13.33 -10.25 -25.70
N SER A 257 -14.08 -10.20 -24.60
CA SER A 257 -15.32 -10.95 -24.40
C SER A 257 -16.50 -10.00 -24.15
N PRO A 258 -17.75 -10.44 -24.38
CA PRO A 258 -18.94 -9.69 -23.98
C PRO A 258 -18.88 -9.31 -22.50
N PHE A 259 -19.11 -8.04 -22.18
CA PHE A 259 -19.09 -7.57 -20.81
C PHE A 259 -20.44 -7.76 -20.13
N ARG A 260 -20.43 -7.76 -18.80
CA ARG A 260 -21.67 -7.88 -18.00
C ARG A 260 -22.63 -6.70 -18.20
N LEU A 261 -22.11 -5.53 -18.58
CA LEU A 261 -22.94 -4.39 -18.98
C LEU A 261 -23.19 -4.45 -20.50
N PRO A 262 -24.46 -4.48 -20.96
CA PRO A 262 -24.79 -4.42 -22.38
C PRO A 262 -24.17 -3.20 -23.07
N GLY A 263 -23.76 -3.34 -24.33
CA GLY A 263 -23.10 -2.25 -25.07
C GLY A 263 -21.58 -2.17 -24.87
N TYR A 264 -21.00 -3.08 -24.07
CA TYR A 264 -19.57 -3.10 -23.76
C TYR A 264 -18.95 -4.49 -23.96
N ILE A 265 -17.65 -4.49 -24.20
CA ILE A 265 -16.78 -5.66 -24.18
C ILE A 265 -15.66 -5.43 -23.18
N TYR A 266 -15.05 -6.49 -22.68
CA TYR A 266 -13.96 -6.38 -21.74
C TYR A 266 -12.83 -7.35 -22.03
N ARG A 267 -11.64 -7.00 -21.55
CA ARG A 267 -10.52 -7.91 -21.38
C ARG A 267 -10.37 -8.24 -19.92
N ASP A 268 -10.25 -9.53 -19.62
CA ASP A 268 -9.89 -10.00 -18.29
C ASP A 268 -8.38 -9.87 -18.02
N THR A 269 -8.03 -9.47 -16.80
CA THR A 269 -6.62 -9.35 -16.40
C THR A 269 -6.08 -10.58 -15.66
N THR A 270 -6.93 -11.60 -15.46
CA THR A 270 -6.69 -12.80 -14.63
C THR A 270 -6.46 -12.54 -13.15
N ILE A 271 -6.65 -11.30 -12.69
CA ILE A 271 -6.41 -10.87 -11.31
C ILE A 271 -7.38 -11.54 -10.33
N ALA A 272 -8.66 -11.69 -10.70
CA ALA A 272 -9.65 -12.35 -9.84
C ALA A 272 -9.26 -13.81 -9.55
N GLU A 273 -8.78 -14.54 -10.56
CA GLU A 273 -8.30 -15.91 -10.40
C GLU A 273 -7.04 -15.97 -9.52
N ASN A 274 -6.04 -15.15 -9.82
CA ASN A 274 -4.73 -15.19 -9.16
C ASN A 274 -4.72 -14.58 -7.76
N THR A 275 -5.79 -13.87 -7.38
CA THR A 275 -6.00 -13.37 -6.02
C THR A 275 -7.09 -14.13 -5.27
N LYS A 276 -7.60 -15.23 -5.84
CA LYS A 276 -8.68 -16.06 -5.26
C LYS A 276 -9.92 -15.23 -4.90
N GLY A 277 -10.25 -14.25 -5.74
CA GLY A 277 -11.41 -13.39 -5.61
C GLY A 277 -11.24 -12.17 -4.71
N VAL A 278 -10.05 -11.88 -4.19
CA VAL A 278 -9.80 -10.66 -3.39
C VAL A 278 -10.15 -9.40 -4.19
N ALA A 279 -9.74 -9.33 -5.45
CA ALA A 279 -10.09 -8.22 -6.33
C ALA A 279 -10.25 -8.67 -7.78
N GLY A 280 -11.07 -7.94 -8.54
CA GLY A 280 -11.25 -8.14 -9.98
C GLY A 280 -10.82 -6.87 -10.71
N VAL A 281 -10.04 -7.02 -11.77
CA VAL A 281 -9.56 -5.89 -12.57
C VAL A 281 -9.85 -6.20 -14.04
N GLN A 282 -10.52 -5.29 -14.72
CA GLN A 282 -10.97 -5.49 -16.09
C GLN A 282 -10.77 -4.21 -16.88
N VAL A 283 -10.42 -4.35 -18.16
CA VAL A 283 -10.40 -3.21 -19.09
C VAL A 283 -11.64 -3.31 -19.97
N VAL A 284 -12.42 -2.23 -20.03
CA VAL A 284 -13.72 -2.20 -20.69
C VAL A 284 -13.65 -1.24 -21.88
N ARG A 285 -14.20 -1.66 -23.02
CA ARG A 285 -14.32 -0.86 -24.24
C ARG A 285 -15.75 -0.90 -24.78
N ARG A 286 -16.06 0.03 -25.69
CA ARG A 286 -17.32 0.00 -26.41
C ARG A 286 -17.50 -1.32 -27.16
N GLY A 287 -18.66 -1.94 -26.94
CA GLY A 287 -19.12 -3.15 -27.62
C GLY A 287 -20.31 -2.86 -28.54
N GLN A 288 -21.01 -3.93 -28.90
CA GLN A 288 -22.27 -3.83 -29.64
C GLN A 288 -23.46 -3.80 -28.68
N GLY A 289 -24.54 -3.11 -29.10
CA GLY A 289 -25.78 -2.98 -28.33
C GLY A 289 -25.90 -1.63 -27.63
N ALA A 290 -27.09 -1.38 -27.08
CA ALA A 290 -27.37 -0.16 -26.32
C ALA A 290 -27.03 -0.37 -24.85
N PRO A 291 -26.34 0.59 -24.20
CA PRO A 291 -26.15 0.58 -22.75
C PRO A 291 -27.48 0.49 -22.00
N GLN A 292 -27.46 -0.22 -20.87
CA GLN A 292 -28.63 -0.44 -20.02
C GLN A 292 -28.35 -0.04 -18.59
N TRP A 293 -29.41 0.28 -17.86
CA TRP A 293 -29.34 0.48 -16.41
C TRP A 293 -28.98 -0.83 -15.71
N ALA A 294 -28.10 -0.72 -14.73
CA ALA A 294 -27.63 -1.83 -13.93
C ALA A 294 -27.33 -1.39 -12.49
N ALA A 295 -27.40 -2.34 -11.56
CA ALA A 295 -26.91 -2.23 -10.20
C ALA A 295 -26.01 -3.43 -9.88
N HIS A 296 -25.15 -3.30 -8.87
CA HIS A 296 -24.27 -4.38 -8.40
C HIS A 296 -24.36 -4.57 -6.89
N ASP A 297 -23.83 -5.69 -6.38
CA ASP A 297 -23.70 -5.98 -4.95
C ASP A 297 -22.25 -5.95 -4.41
N THR A 298 -21.25 -5.62 -5.26
CA THR A 298 -19.86 -5.52 -4.81
C THR A 298 -19.63 -4.38 -3.81
N ASP A 299 -18.67 -4.57 -2.90
CA ASP A 299 -18.35 -3.64 -1.81
C ASP A 299 -17.68 -2.37 -2.35
N ILE A 300 -16.77 -2.53 -3.32
CA ILE A 300 -16.09 -1.43 -4.02
C ILE A 300 -16.19 -1.68 -5.52
N LEU A 301 -16.79 -0.74 -6.26
CA LEU A 301 -16.73 -0.66 -7.72
C LEU A 301 -16.10 0.68 -8.12
N PHE A 302 -14.80 0.66 -8.41
CA PHE A 302 -14.04 1.82 -8.88
C PHE A 302 -13.85 1.76 -10.39
N THR A 303 -13.95 2.91 -11.07
CA THR A 303 -13.68 3.00 -12.51
C THR A 303 -12.88 4.25 -12.83
N PHE A 304 -11.92 4.12 -13.75
CA PHE A 304 -11.12 5.21 -14.28
C PHE A 304 -11.24 5.26 -15.81
N VAL A 305 -11.46 6.45 -16.37
CA VAL A 305 -11.55 6.67 -17.81
C VAL A 305 -10.14 6.84 -18.37
N MET A 306 -9.63 5.80 -19.05
CA MET A 306 -8.29 5.81 -19.65
C MET A 306 -8.25 6.53 -20.99
N ASN A 307 -9.33 6.42 -21.78
CA ASN A 307 -9.45 7.11 -23.07
C ASN A 307 -10.91 7.35 -23.44
N GLY A 308 -11.14 8.28 -24.38
CA GLY A 308 -12.46 8.59 -24.91
C GLY A 308 -13.36 9.30 -23.90
N THR A 309 -14.67 9.16 -24.10
CA THR A 309 -15.71 9.79 -23.28
C THR A 309 -16.87 8.84 -23.01
N VAL A 310 -17.54 9.04 -21.89
CA VAL A 310 -18.75 8.31 -21.50
C VAL A 310 -19.58 9.18 -20.55
N THR A 311 -20.90 9.02 -20.55
CA THR A 311 -21.77 9.69 -19.57
C THR A 311 -22.18 8.71 -18.49
N LEU A 312 -21.85 9.01 -17.23
CA LEU A 312 -22.36 8.25 -16.08
C LEU A 312 -23.71 8.83 -15.66
N MET A 313 -24.78 8.07 -15.92
CA MET A 313 -26.10 8.31 -15.36
C MET A 313 -26.24 7.57 -14.04
N GLY A 314 -26.79 8.22 -13.02
CA GLY A 314 -27.11 7.60 -11.73
C GLY A 314 -28.53 7.92 -11.32
N GLU A 315 -29.22 6.98 -10.68
CA GLU A 315 -30.58 7.22 -10.20
C GLU A 315 -30.63 8.41 -9.23
N GLY A 316 -31.58 9.31 -9.45
CA GLY A 316 -31.74 10.52 -8.64
C GLY A 316 -30.58 11.53 -8.75
N ARG A 317 -29.71 11.41 -9.77
CA ARG A 317 -28.58 12.32 -10.00
C ARG A 317 -28.61 12.91 -11.39
N ASP A 318 -28.01 14.09 -11.54
CA ASP A 318 -27.74 14.66 -12.85
C ASP A 318 -26.68 13.82 -13.59
N PRO A 319 -26.73 13.73 -14.93
CA PRO A 319 -25.72 13.01 -15.70
C PRO A 319 -24.32 13.63 -15.57
N TYR A 320 -23.31 12.78 -15.44
CA TYR A 320 -21.91 13.20 -15.37
C TYR A 320 -21.21 12.85 -16.69
N PRO A 321 -20.90 13.84 -17.56
CA PRO A 321 -20.04 13.61 -18.71
C PRO A 321 -18.60 13.44 -18.23
N LEU A 322 -18.02 12.28 -18.55
CA LEU A 322 -16.68 11.87 -18.15
C LEU A 322 -15.75 11.80 -19.35
N GLU A 323 -14.50 12.18 -19.13
CA GLU A 323 -13.43 12.16 -20.13
C GLU A 323 -12.14 11.53 -19.55
N GLN A 324 -11.12 11.37 -20.39
CA GLN A 324 -9.83 10.82 -19.97
C GLN A 324 -9.30 11.48 -18.69
N GLY A 325 -8.93 10.66 -17.71
CA GLY A 325 -8.45 11.12 -16.41
C GLY A 325 -9.55 11.25 -15.35
N ASP A 326 -10.82 11.12 -15.72
CA ASP A 326 -11.90 11.09 -14.74
C ASP A 326 -12.00 9.72 -14.07
N ALA A 327 -12.45 9.71 -12.83
CA ALA A 327 -12.69 8.49 -12.06
C ALA A 327 -14.02 8.55 -11.32
N PHE A 328 -14.59 7.41 -10.98
CA PHE A 328 -15.81 7.34 -10.18
C PHE A 328 -15.89 6.04 -9.38
N VAL A 329 -16.75 6.08 -8.35
CA VAL A 329 -17.14 4.93 -7.53
C VAL A 329 -18.66 4.82 -7.51
N ILE A 330 -19.17 3.61 -7.71
CA ILE A 330 -20.59 3.31 -7.61
C ILE A 330 -20.81 2.46 -6.34
N PRO A 331 -21.72 2.89 -5.43
CA PRO A 331 -22.04 2.10 -4.25
C PRO A 331 -22.98 0.94 -4.61
N PRO A 332 -22.93 -0.17 -3.85
CA PRO A 332 -23.83 -1.31 -4.07
C PRO A 332 -25.31 -0.90 -4.03
N GLY A 333 -26.10 -1.55 -4.88
CA GLY A 333 -27.54 -1.33 -5.00
C GLY A 333 -27.95 -0.10 -5.80
N MET A 334 -27.05 0.87 -6.04
CA MET A 334 -27.38 2.06 -6.80
C MET A 334 -27.49 1.76 -8.29
N ARG A 335 -28.61 2.14 -8.91
CA ARG A 335 -28.79 1.98 -10.36
C ARG A 335 -28.02 3.05 -11.12
N THR A 336 -27.24 2.61 -12.09
CA THR A 336 -26.43 3.46 -12.97
C THR A 336 -26.46 2.97 -14.41
N CYS A 337 -26.10 3.84 -15.35
CA CYS A 337 -25.91 3.48 -16.75
C CYS A 337 -24.73 4.29 -17.31
N LEU A 338 -23.82 3.60 -18.00
CA LEU A 338 -22.76 4.25 -18.77
C LEU A 338 -23.31 4.51 -20.18
N SER A 339 -23.85 5.71 -20.43
CA SER A 339 -24.46 6.08 -21.70
C SER A 339 -23.49 6.80 -22.62
N ASP A 340 -23.86 6.84 -23.91
CA ASP A 340 -23.17 7.62 -24.94
C ASP A 340 -21.64 7.41 -25.00
N PRO A 341 -21.13 6.14 -24.99
CA PRO A 341 -19.70 5.89 -25.10
C PRO A 341 -19.17 6.33 -26.46
N SER A 342 -18.04 7.06 -26.47
CA SER A 342 -17.30 7.28 -27.71
C SER A 342 -16.75 5.96 -28.27
N ASP A 343 -16.40 5.95 -29.57
CA ASP A 343 -15.89 4.75 -30.24
C ASP A 343 -14.57 4.26 -29.66
N ASP A 344 -13.78 5.17 -29.08
CA ASP A 344 -12.47 4.95 -28.51
C ASP A 344 -12.46 4.86 -26.97
N VAL A 345 -13.64 4.77 -26.34
CA VAL A 345 -13.72 4.70 -24.88
C VAL A 345 -12.98 3.49 -24.35
N GLU A 346 -12.15 3.72 -23.33
CA GLU A 346 -11.47 2.67 -22.61
C GLU A 346 -11.50 2.98 -21.11
N LEU A 347 -12.00 2.03 -20.32
CA LEU A 347 -12.19 2.17 -18.89
C LEU A 347 -11.38 1.10 -18.15
N LEU A 348 -10.72 1.47 -17.07
CA LEU A 348 -10.17 0.55 -16.09
C LEU A 348 -11.20 0.37 -14.98
N GLU A 349 -11.69 -0.84 -14.78
CA GLU A 349 -12.60 -1.18 -13.70
C GLU A 349 -11.90 -2.06 -12.66
N VAL A 350 -12.05 -1.70 -11.39
CA VAL A 350 -11.51 -2.42 -10.24
C VAL A 350 -12.64 -2.71 -9.25
N THR A 351 -12.73 -3.96 -8.82
CA THR A 351 -13.78 -4.47 -7.94
C THR A 351 -13.18 -5.16 -6.72
N LEU A 352 -13.76 -4.95 -5.54
CA LEU A 352 -13.47 -5.72 -4.34
C LEU A 352 -14.80 -6.10 -3.67
N PRO A 353 -15.12 -7.40 -3.50
CA PRO A 353 -14.39 -8.57 -4.03
C PRO A 353 -14.42 -8.65 -5.56
N GLY A 354 -13.59 -9.52 -6.13
CA GLY A 354 -13.45 -9.71 -7.57
C GLY A 354 -14.59 -10.47 -8.27
N THR A 355 -15.51 -11.06 -7.50
CA THR A 355 -16.73 -11.70 -7.99
C THR A 355 -17.95 -11.07 -7.33
N PHE A 356 -18.95 -10.74 -8.14
CA PHE A 356 -20.14 -10.05 -7.68
C PHE A 356 -21.28 -10.20 -8.69
N THR A 357 -22.49 -9.85 -8.28
CA THR A 357 -23.69 -9.90 -9.10
C THR A 357 -23.96 -8.54 -9.72
N THR A 358 -24.27 -8.51 -11.01
CA THR A 358 -24.89 -7.36 -11.68
C THR A 358 -26.34 -7.68 -12.00
N THR A 359 -27.25 -6.79 -11.59
CA THR A 359 -28.68 -6.87 -11.94
C THR A 359 -28.98 -5.83 -13.01
N LEU A 360 -29.48 -6.27 -14.17
CA LEU A 360 -29.97 -5.39 -15.22
C LEU A 360 -31.41 -4.97 -14.93
N GLY A 361 -31.75 -3.71 -15.22
CA GLY A 361 -33.12 -3.22 -15.04
C GLY A 361 -33.19 -1.74 -14.74
#